data_AF-A0AAD7GEP1-F1
#
_entry.id   AF-A0AAD7GEP1-F1
#
_cell.length_a   1.000
_cell.length_b   1.000
_cell.length_c   1.000
_cell.angle_alpha   90.00
_cell.angle_beta   90.00
_cell.angle_gamma   90.00
#
_symmetry.space_group_name_H-M   'P 1'
#
loop_
_entity.id
_entity.type
_entity.pdbx_description
1 polymer ?
#
loop_
_entity_poly.entity_id
_entity_poly.type
_entity_poly.pdbx_seq_one_letter_code
_entity_poly.pdbx_strand_id
1 'polypeptide(L)'
;MNTPNSSRGYFVVWSHLVFHYLHSGFCCQASKFRTKLEGTTLESRRSAASLELPLLSPPPTKSTAVHNRSFLKSNRLKAIPEYKKKYKVDPVCVLESDWMSDTISAPDTDDEEKKTAHRRRLVQAARLNPSQQDDPVWERLHPAFQSTELSDIKDELDTIRAAAKKKPKKRPRPSVPRVDLGQTHDHLPTGTVWPFMVSQDWYDTNIDGHEDLEDEMRMYETDPVGFGTNL
;
A
#
# COMPACT_ATOMS: atom_id res chain seq x y z
N MET A 1 -30.42 -10.63 -65.70
CA MET A 1 -29.47 -9.51 -65.90
C MET A 1 -28.26 -9.76 -65.02
N ASN A 2 -27.10 -9.32 -65.50
CA ASN A 2 -25.77 -9.65 -64.99
C ASN A 2 -25.03 -8.29 -64.85
N THR A 3 -24.02 -8.04 -64.02
CA THR A 3 -23.10 -8.83 -63.16
C THR A 3 -22.40 -7.79 -62.22
N PRO A 4 -21.31 -8.04 -61.46
CA PRO A 4 -20.72 -9.26 -60.89
C PRO A 4 -20.26 -9.14 -59.40
N ASN A 5 -19.84 -10.29 -58.89
CA ASN A 5 -18.82 -10.53 -57.86
C ASN A 5 -17.67 -9.48 -57.76
N SER A 6 -17.23 -9.12 -56.55
CA SER A 6 -15.93 -8.45 -56.31
C SER A 6 -15.36 -8.80 -54.94
N SER A 7 -14.53 -9.85 -54.90
CA SER A 7 -13.74 -10.24 -53.75
C SER A 7 -12.40 -9.47 -53.72
N ARG A 8 -12.06 -8.89 -52.56
CA ARG A 8 -10.70 -8.41 -52.25
C ARG A 8 -10.27 -8.95 -50.89
N GLY A 9 -9.38 -9.94 -50.91
CA GLY A 9 -8.70 -10.43 -49.73
C GLY A 9 -7.52 -9.52 -49.37
N TYR A 10 -7.31 -9.28 -48.08
CA TYR A 10 -6.12 -8.61 -47.57
C TYR A 10 -5.20 -9.65 -46.92
N PHE A 11 -4.05 -9.88 -47.54
CA PHE A 11 -2.95 -10.62 -46.92
C PHE A 11 -2.27 -9.74 -45.88
N VAL A 12 -2.37 -10.08 -44.59
CA VAL A 12 -1.59 -9.45 -43.53
C VAL A 12 -0.32 -10.27 -43.30
N VAL A 13 0.82 -9.75 -43.74
CA VAL A 13 2.13 -10.38 -43.54
C VAL A 13 2.60 -10.11 -42.11
N TRP A 14 2.62 -11.14 -41.27
CA TRP A 14 3.17 -11.05 -39.90
C TRP A 14 4.69 -11.22 -39.92
N SER A 15 5.40 -10.10 -39.97
CA SER A 15 6.85 -10.06 -39.74
C SER A 15 7.19 -10.54 -38.32
N HIS A 16 7.96 -11.61 -38.22
CA HIS A 16 8.53 -12.07 -36.96
C HIS A 16 9.68 -11.13 -36.54
N LEU A 17 9.47 -10.32 -35.50
CA LEU A 17 10.56 -9.62 -34.83
C LEU A 17 11.04 -10.45 -33.64
N VAL A 18 12.21 -11.07 -33.77
CA VAL A 18 12.84 -11.86 -32.70
C VAL A 18 13.62 -10.91 -31.78
N PHE A 19 13.07 -10.60 -30.61
CA PHE A 19 13.78 -9.84 -29.58
C PHE A 19 14.60 -10.78 -28.68
N HIS A 20 15.92 -10.85 -28.92
CA HIS A 20 16.86 -11.45 -27.97
C HIS A 20 17.12 -10.47 -26.82
N TYR A 21 16.59 -10.75 -25.63
CA TYR A 21 17.00 -10.03 -24.41
C TYR A 21 18.12 -10.77 -23.70
N LEU A 22 19.27 -10.12 -23.59
CA LEU A 22 20.49 -10.66 -22.98
C LEU A 22 20.42 -10.64 -21.44
N HIS A 23 21.04 -11.66 -20.84
CA HIS A 23 21.31 -11.71 -19.40
C HIS A 23 22.26 -10.59 -18.97
N SER A 24 21.96 -9.91 -17.86
CA SER A 24 22.95 -9.25 -17.01
C SER A 24 22.60 -9.47 -15.54
N GLY A 25 23.26 -10.45 -14.92
CA GLY A 25 23.12 -10.68 -13.48
C GLY A 25 24.03 -9.74 -12.69
N PHE A 26 23.50 -9.08 -11.66
CA PHE A 26 24.31 -8.37 -10.67
C PHE A 26 24.31 -9.11 -9.33
N CYS A 27 25.52 -9.40 -8.85
CA CYS A 27 25.78 -10.19 -7.66
C CYS A 27 26.09 -9.25 -6.48
N CYS A 28 25.12 -9.00 -5.59
CA CYS A 28 25.36 -8.20 -4.39
C CYS A 28 25.93 -9.05 -3.24
N GLN A 29 27.24 -8.96 -3.04
CA GLN A 29 27.89 -9.48 -1.83
C GLN A 29 27.55 -8.59 -0.63
N ALA A 30 26.82 -9.13 0.36
CA ALA A 30 26.54 -8.43 1.62
C ALA A 30 27.67 -8.68 2.64
N SER A 31 28.55 -7.69 2.81
CA SER A 31 29.59 -7.71 3.85
C SER A 31 28.96 -7.62 5.24
N LYS A 32 29.38 -8.50 6.16
CA LYS A 32 28.93 -8.52 7.56
C LYS A 32 30.01 -7.94 8.47
N PHE A 33 29.93 -6.64 8.77
CA PHE A 33 30.64 -6.08 9.91
C PHE A 33 29.90 -6.43 11.21
N ARG A 34 30.61 -7.08 12.13
CA ARG A 34 30.11 -7.50 13.45
C ARG A 34 31.02 -6.93 14.54
N THR A 35 30.75 -5.71 14.95
CA THR A 35 31.44 -5.08 16.10
C THR A 35 30.81 -5.57 17.41
N LYS A 36 31.63 -6.24 18.23
CA LYS A 36 31.36 -6.42 19.67
C LYS A 36 31.51 -5.05 20.35
N LEU A 37 30.61 -4.74 21.28
CA LEU A 37 30.91 -3.89 22.42
C LEU A 37 30.40 -4.60 23.68
N GLU A 38 31.35 -5.05 24.49
CA GLU A 38 31.15 -5.47 25.87
C GLU A 38 31.37 -4.24 26.75
N GLY A 39 30.49 -4.00 27.73
CA GLY A 39 30.51 -2.78 28.54
C GLY A 39 29.70 -2.95 29.83
N THR A 40 30.39 -3.35 30.88
CA THR A 40 29.83 -3.61 32.22
C THR A 40 29.68 -2.34 33.06
N THR A 41 28.60 -2.21 33.83
CA THR A 41 28.69 -1.63 35.18
C THR A 41 27.53 -2.10 36.08
N LEU A 42 27.84 -2.46 37.32
CA LEU A 42 26.88 -2.54 38.42
C LEU A 42 26.55 -1.11 38.89
N GLU A 43 25.37 -0.87 39.47
CA GLU A 43 25.22 -0.64 40.93
C GLU A 43 23.84 -0.08 41.34
N SER A 44 23.63 -0.11 42.67
CA SER A 44 22.76 0.77 43.45
C SER A 44 21.29 0.38 43.62
N ARG A 45 21.04 -0.30 44.74
CA ARG A 45 19.72 -0.45 45.37
C ARG A 45 19.20 0.90 45.86
N ARG A 46 17.95 1.24 45.57
CA ARG A 46 17.10 2.03 46.49
C ARG A 46 15.71 1.42 46.56
N SER A 47 15.33 0.96 47.75
CA SER A 47 13.93 0.73 48.08
C SER A 47 13.23 2.07 48.21
N ALA A 48 12.17 2.28 47.46
CA ALA A 48 11.13 3.25 47.73
C ALA A 48 9.79 2.53 47.55
N ALA A 49 8.84 2.76 48.44
CA ALA A 49 7.55 2.09 48.39
C ALA A 49 6.76 2.59 47.17
N SER A 50 6.49 1.69 46.21
CA SER A 50 5.60 1.99 45.10
C SER A 50 4.15 2.07 45.61
N LEU A 51 3.62 3.29 45.66
CA LEU A 51 2.21 3.50 45.44
C LEU A 51 1.87 2.95 44.05
N GLU A 52 0.88 2.06 43.97
CA GLU A 52 0.36 1.57 42.69
C GLU A 52 -0.36 2.71 41.97
N LEU A 53 0.39 3.48 41.18
CA LEU A 53 -0.21 4.31 40.15
C LEU A 53 -0.84 3.40 39.09
N PRO A 54 -2.06 3.72 38.61
CA PRO A 54 -2.70 2.93 37.58
C PRO A 54 -1.79 2.91 36.34
N LEU A 55 -1.59 1.70 35.80
CA LEU A 55 -0.74 1.43 34.64
C LEU A 55 -1.21 2.25 33.43
N LEU A 56 -0.66 3.45 33.23
CA LEU A 56 -0.69 4.09 31.93
C LEU A 56 0.01 3.15 30.95
N SER A 57 -0.78 2.57 30.04
CA SER A 57 -0.28 1.78 28.93
C SER A 57 0.80 2.59 28.18
N PRO A 58 1.98 2.02 27.90
CA PRO A 58 3.06 2.75 27.25
C PRO A 58 2.59 3.30 25.89
N PRO A 59 2.97 4.54 25.53
CA PRO A 59 2.47 5.18 24.31
C PRO A 59 2.83 4.34 23.07
N PRO A 60 1.92 4.21 22.09
CA PRO A 60 2.17 3.43 20.90
C PRO A 60 3.36 4.00 20.12
N THR A 61 4.46 3.25 20.09
CA THR A 61 5.70 3.74 19.46
C THR A 61 5.56 3.79 17.93
N LYS A 62 6.00 4.92 17.35
CA LYS A 62 5.99 5.21 15.90
C LYS A 62 6.62 4.11 15.01
N SER A 63 7.40 3.21 15.61
CA SER A 63 8.04 2.04 14.98
C SER A 63 7.05 1.08 14.28
N THR A 64 5.85 0.91 14.83
CA THR A 64 4.91 -0.14 14.36
C THR A 64 4.29 0.16 12.98
N ALA A 65 3.92 1.42 12.72
CA ALA A 65 3.32 1.83 11.44
C ALA A 65 4.29 1.68 10.26
N VAL A 66 5.55 2.12 10.44
CA VAL A 66 6.61 2.01 9.41
C VAL A 66 6.91 0.55 9.07
N HIS A 67 6.93 -0.34 10.07
CA HIS A 67 7.13 -1.77 9.85
C HIS A 67 6.01 -2.40 9.00
N ASN A 68 4.76 -1.99 9.23
CA ASN A 68 3.60 -2.46 8.46
C ASN A 68 3.67 -2.05 6.98
N ARG A 69 4.10 -0.83 6.65
CA ARG A 69 4.27 -0.33 5.26
C ARG A 69 5.22 -1.20 4.44
N SER A 70 6.44 -1.41 4.92
CA SER A 70 7.45 -2.23 4.23
C SER A 70 7.01 -3.68 4.06
N PHE A 71 6.30 -4.24 5.06
CA PHE A 71 5.73 -5.58 4.98
C PHE A 71 4.59 -5.69 3.94
N LEU A 72 3.75 -4.66 3.77
CA LEU A 72 2.71 -4.65 2.73
C LEU A 72 3.33 -4.58 1.34
N LYS A 73 4.23 -3.61 1.11
CA LYS A 73 4.97 -3.43 -0.15
C LYS A 73 5.66 -4.73 -0.57
N SER A 74 6.48 -5.32 0.30
CA SER A 74 7.16 -6.59 0.03
C SER A 74 6.23 -7.82 -0.12
N ASN A 75 4.94 -7.71 0.23
CA ASN A 75 3.95 -8.75 -0.07
C ASN A 75 3.15 -8.46 -1.36
N ARG A 76 2.90 -7.20 -1.71
CA ARG A 76 2.33 -6.80 -3.02
C ARG A 76 3.32 -7.06 -4.15
N LEU A 77 4.62 -6.83 -3.94
CA LEU A 77 5.70 -7.19 -4.89
C LEU A 77 5.68 -8.68 -5.29
N LYS A 78 5.20 -9.58 -4.41
CA LYS A 78 5.10 -11.03 -4.71
C LYS A 78 3.90 -11.40 -5.58
N ALA A 79 2.91 -10.51 -5.71
CA ALA A 79 1.72 -10.70 -6.54
C ALA A 79 1.93 -10.24 -8.00
N ILE A 80 2.94 -9.40 -8.27
CA ILE A 80 3.24 -8.85 -9.60
C ILE A 80 3.29 -9.92 -10.71
N PRO A 81 3.97 -11.08 -10.56
CA PRO A 81 4.07 -12.05 -11.66
C PRO A 81 2.71 -12.63 -12.07
N GLU A 82 1.79 -12.79 -11.12
CA GLU A 82 0.43 -13.26 -11.38
C GLU A 82 -0.44 -12.14 -11.96
N TYR A 83 -0.30 -10.90 -11.48
CA TYR A 83 -0.95 -9.71 -12.04
C TYR A 83 -0.55 -9.48 -13.50
N LYS A 84 0.76 -9.43 -13.78
CA LYS A 84 1.32 -9.24 -15.14
C LYS A 84 0.93 -10.38 -16.07
N LYS A 85 0.77 -11.60 -15.56
CA LYS A 85 0.22 -12.73 -16.34
C LYS A 85 -1.25 -12.50 -16.74
N LYS A 86 -2.07 -11.97 -15.83
CA LYS A 86 -3.51 -11.71 -16.01
C LYS A 86 -3.77 -10.51 -16.92
N TYR A 87 -3.18 -9.36 -16.62
CA TYR A 87 -3.47 -8.07 -17.27
C TYR A 87 -2.47 -7.64 -18.34
N LYS A 88 -1.31 -8.30 -18.48
CA LYS A 88 -0.17 -7.94 -19.36
C LYS A 88 0.55 -6.64 -19.02
N VAL A 89 -0.01 -5.81 -18.14
CA VAL A 89 0.58 -4.59 -17.61
C VAL A 89 1.49 -4.88 -16.40
N ASP A 90 2.51 -4.04 -16.16
CA ASP A 90 3.47 -4.19 -15.05
C ASP A 90 3.27 -3.14 -13.93
N PRO A 91 2.67 -3.52 -12.78
CA PRO A 91 2.41 -2.60 -11.66
C PRO A 91 3.64 -2.34 -10.76
N VAL A 92 4.87 -2.60 -11.19
CA VAL A 92 6.07 -2.20 -10.42
C VAL A 92 6.09 -0.70 -10.12
N CYS A 93 5.79 0.15 -11.12
CA CYS A 93 5.75 1.62 -10.97
C CYS A 93 4.79 2.08 -9.86
N VAL A 94 3.66 1.39 -9.69
CA VAL A 94 2.70 1.62 -8.59
C VAL A 94 3.32 1.31 -7.24
N LEU A 95 4.16 0.28 -7.15
CA LEU A 95 4.70 -0.25 -5.90
C LEU A 95 6.01 0.40 -5.43
N GLU A 96 6.72 1.11 -6.31
CA GLU A 96 7.93 1.88 -5.99
C GLU A 96 7.62 3.05 -5.05
N SER A 97 6.42 3.60 -5.18
CA SER A 97 5.84 4.65 -4.35
C SER A 97 5.74 4.31 -2.86
N ASP A 98 5.89 5.35 -2.03
CA ASP A 98 5.73 5.29 -0.58
C ASP A 98 4.28 5.58 -0.12
N TRP A 99 3.48 6.20 -1.01
CA TRP A 99 2.03 6.41 -0.96
C TRP A 99 1.23 5.11 -1.23
N MET A 100 1.92 3.97 -1.04
CA MET A 100 1.41 2.60 -1.11
C MET A 100 1.02 2.01 0.25
N SER A 101 1.32 2.70 1.35
CA SER A 101 0.77 2.35 2.66
C SER A 101 -0.51 3.11 2.91
N ASP A 102 -1.63 2.40 2.87
CA ASP A 102 -2.82 2.80 3.60
C ASP A 102 -2.42 3.10 5.06
N THR A 103 -2.57 4.34 5.49
CA THR A 103 -2.15 4.77 6.84
C THR A 103 -3.08 4.14 7.85
N ILE A 104 -2.51 3.51 8.89
CA ILE A 104 -3.30 2.95 9.98
C ILE A 104 -3.60 4.08 10.95
N SER A 105 -4.88 4.49 11.05
CA SER A 105 -5.27 5.42 12.11
C SER A 105 -5.15 4.72 13.47
N ALA A 106 -4.57 5.43 14.42
CA ALA A 106 -4.93 5.30 15.82
C ALA A 106 -5.77 6.54 16.14
N PRO A 107 -6.81 6.44 16.98
CA PRO A 107 -7.59 7.59 17.39
C PRO A 107 -6.74 8.53 18.27
N ASP A 108 -6.07 9.49 17.64
CA ASP A 108 -5.16 10.47 18.23
C ASP A 108 -5.95 11.61 18.88
N THR A 109 -6.83 11.25 19.81
CA THR A 109 -7.71 12.17 20.54
C THR A 109 -7.74 11.80 22.01
N ASP A 110 -7.55 12.77 22.91
CA ASP A 110 -7.60 12.54 24.35
C ASP A 110 -9.03 12.23 24.86
N ASP A 111 -10.04 12.37 23.99
CA ASP A 111 -11.44 12.11 24.26
C ASP A 111 -11.77 10.60 24.18
N GLU A 112 -11.92 9.97 25.35
CA GLU A 112 -12.26 8.55 25.49
C GLU A 112 -13.66 8.19 24.94
N GLU A 113 -14.60 9.14 24.88
CA GLU A 113 -15.91 8.89 24.27
C GLU A 113 -15.77 8.78 22.75
N LYS A 114 -15.00 9.67 22.11
CA LYS A 114 -14.67 9.60 20.68
C LYS A 114 -13.90 8.33 20.33
N LYS A 115 -12.87 7.97 21.11
CA LYS A 115 -12.15 6.68 20.97
C LYS A 115 -13.09 5.49 21.01
N THR A 116 -13.98 5.45 22.01
CA THR A 116 -14.96 4.36 22.18
C THR A 116 -15.96 4.30 21.03
N ALA A 117 -16.50 5.44 20.59
CA ALA A 117 -17.41 5.52 19.45
C ALA A 117 -16.73 5.07 18.14
N HIS A 118 -15.49 5.50 17.90
CA HIS A 118 -14.70 5.08 16.74
C HIS A 118 -14.40 3.57 16.75
N ARG A 119 -13.96 3.01 17.90
CA ARG A 119 -13.74 1.56 18.08
C ARG A 119 -15.01 0.76 17.76
N ARG A 120 -16.19 1.22 18.21
CA ARG A 120 -17.48 0.58 17.89
C ARG A 120 -17.76 0.55 16.39
N ARG A 121 -17.49 1.65 15.65
CA ARG A 121 -17.62 1.70 14.19
C ARG A 121 -16.70 0.69 13.50
N LEU A 122 -15.42 0.61 13.92
CA LEU A 122 -14.46 -0.37 13.39
C LEU A 122 -14.91 -1.82 13.63
N VAL A 123 -15.34 -2.16 14.85
CA VAL A 123 -15.81 -3.51 15.19
C VAL A 123 -17.07 -3.89 14.40
N GLN A 124 -18.02 -2.95 14.24
CA GLN A 124 -19.22 -3.13 13.44
C GLN A 124 -18.91 -3.38 11.96
N ALA A 125 -18.04 -2.56 11.36
CA ALA A 125 -17.66 -2.68 9.96
C ALA A 125 -16.74 -3.89 9.69
N ALA A 126 -15.93 -4.31 10.68
CA ALA A 126 -15.17 -5.56 10.66
C ALA A 126 -16.05 -6.83 10.72
N ARG A 127 -17.32 -6.70 11.12
CA ARG A 127 -18.28 -7.80 11.34
C ARG A 127 -17.73 -8.88 12.31
N LEU A 128 -17.04 -8.44 13.36
CA LEU A 128 -16.46 -9.34 14.37
C LEU A 128 -17.53 -9.98 15.26
N ASN A 129 -17.25 -11.19 15.73
CA ASN A 129 -18.09 -11.87 16.72
C ASN A 129 -18.05 -11.15 18.08
N PRO A 130 -19.08 -11.31 18.94
CA PRO A 130 -19.08 -10.74 20.29
C PRO A 130 -17.86 -11.12 21.13
N SER A 131 -17.31 -12.33 20.96
CA SER A 131 -16.09 -12.80 21.63
C SER A 131 -14.79 -12.18 21.10
N GLN A 132 -14.87 -11.33 20.07
CA GLN A 132 -13.74 -10.69 19.38
C GLN A 132 -13.83 -9.17 19.40
N GLN A 133 -14.77 -8.58 20.14
CA GLN A 133 -14.90 -7.12 20.24
C GLN A 133 -13.66 -6.46 20.85
N ASP A 134 -12.85 -7.22 21.59
CA ASP A 134 -11.59 -6.75 22.15
C ASP A 134 -10.34 -7.03 21.31
N ASP A 135 -10.48 -7.79 20.21
CA ASP A 135 -9.38 -7.94 19.24
C ASP A 135 -9.01 -6.56 18.66
N PRO A 136 -7.72 -6.27 18.40
CA PRO A 136 -7.34 -5.06 17.71
C PRO A 136 -7.97 -5.03 16.31
N VAL A 137 -8.50 -3.87 15.93
CA VAL A 137 -8.98 -3.57 14.57
C VAL A 137 -8.30 -2.28 14.13
N TRP A 138 -7.82 -2.24 12.89
CA TRP A 138 -7.16 -1.07 12.33
C TRP A 138 -8.01 -0.44 11.25
N GLU A 139 -8.10 0.88 11.26
CA GLU A 139 -8.64 1.63 10.13
C GLU A 139 -7.67 1.61 8.95
N ARG A 140 -8.23 1.59 7.75
CA ARG A 140 -7.54 1.89 6.49
C ARG A 140 -7.86 3.34 6.13
N LEU A 141 -6.86 4.22 6.17
CA LEU A 141 -6.97 5.56 5.60
C LEU A 141 -6.38 5.59 4.18
N HIS A 142 -7.06 6.26 3.26
CA HIS A 142 -6.56 6.52 1.91
C HIS A 142 -6.12 7.98 1.77
N PRO A 143 -5.12 8.30 0.92
CA PRO A 143 -4.87 9.69 0.53
C PRO A 143 -6.07 10.25 -0.25
N ALA A 144 -6.50 11.48 0.06
CA ALA A 144 -7.64 12.12 -0.61
C ALA A 144 -7.41 12.30 -2.12
N PHE A 145 -6.15 12.51 -2.53
CA PHE A 145 -5.76 12.63 -3.93
C PHE A 145 -5.85 11.32 -4.72
N GLN A 146 -6.01 10.15 -4.09
CA GLN A 146 -5.85 8.87 -4.76
C GLN A 146 -6.98 8.57 -5.75
N SER A 147 -6.62 8.23 -7.00
CA SER A 147 -7.57 7.79 -8.02
C SER A 147 -8.23 6.43 -7.71
N THR A 148 -9.41 6.21 -8.28
CA THR A 148 -10.09 4.90 -8.21
C THR A 148 -9.27 3.80 -8.91
N GLU A 149 -8.65 4.09 -10.05
CA GLU A 149 -7.79 3.15 -10.79
C GLU A 149 -6.64 2.62 -9.91
N LEU A 150 -5.94 3.52 -9.20
CA LEU A 150 -4.88 3.13 -8.27
C LEU A 150 -5.41 2.25 -7.11
N SER A 151 -6.65 2.49 -6.68
CA SER A 151 -7.32 1.70 -5.64
C SER A 151 -7.64 0.28 -6.13
N ASP A 152 -8.18 0.15 -7.34
CA ASP A 152 -8.49 -1.14 -7.97
C ASP A 152 -7.23 -1.98 -8.20
N ILE A 153 -6.13 -1.37 -8.65
CA ILE A 153 -4.82 -2.05 -8.79
C ILE A 153 -4.34 -2.57 -7.43
N LYS A 154 -4.45 -1.77 -6.36
CA LYS A 154 -4.06 -2.15 -4.99
C LYS A 154 -4.88 -3.34 -4.47
N ASP A 155 -6.19 -3.34 -4.66
CA ASP A 155 -7.09 -4.38 -4.14
C ASP A 155 -7.04 -5.67 -4.98
N GLU A 156 -6.80 -5.60 -6.30
CA GLU A 156 -6.52 -6.77 -7.13
C GLU A 156 -5.19 -7.44 -6.74
N LEU A 157 -4.11 -6.67 -6.52
CA LEU A 157 -2.84 -7.19 -6.00
C LEU A 157 -3.01 -7.85 -4.63
N ASP A 158 -3.84 -7.27 -3.75
CA ASP A 158 -4.14 -7.84 -2.44
C ASP A 158 -5.03 -9.09 -2.51
N THR A 159 -5.89 -9.20 -3.54
CA THR A 159 -6.71 -10.37 -3.87
C THR A 159 -5.86 -11.53 -4.40
N ILE A 160 -4.96 -11.28 -5.35
CA ILE A 160 -3.97 -12.24 -5.85
C ILE A 160 -3.12 -12.76 -4.68
N ARG A 161 -2.58 -11.86 -3.86
CA ARG A 161 -1.85 -12.19 -2.62
C ARG A 161 -2.67 -13.05 -1.65
N ALA A 162 -3.98 -12.80 -1.52
CA ALA A 162 -4.87 -13.60 -0.68
C ALA A 162 -5.10 -15.01 -1.26
N ALA A 163 -5.27 -15.14 -2.57
CA ALA A 163 -5.37 -16.42 -3.26
C ALA A 163 -4.09 -17.26 -3.09
N ALA A 164 -2.91 -16.67 -3.30
CA ALA A 164 -1.62 -17.33 -3.12
C ALA A 164 -1.37 -17.83 -1.67
N LYS A 165 -1.96 -17.16 -0.67
CA LYS A 165 -1.89 -17.55 0.75
C LYS A 165 -2.73 -18.78 1.11
N LYS A 166 -3.65 -19.26 0.25
CA LYS A 166 -4.53 -20.41 0.54
C LYS A 166 -3.80 -21.75 0.69
N LYS A 167 -2.50 -21.84 0.39
CA LYS A 167 -1.67 -23.02 0.70
C LYS A 167 -1.60 -23.20 2.23
N PRO A 168 -1.94 -24.39 2.78
CA PRO A 168 -2.13 -24.58 4.22
C PRO A 168 -0.82 -24.40 5.00
N LYS A 169 -0.63 -23.21 5.57
CA LYS A 169 0.42 -22.98 6.57
C LYS A 169 -0.01 -23.65 7.87
N LYS A 170 0.86 -24.50 8.43
CA LYS A 170 0.59 -25.29 9.65
C LYS A 170 0.11 -24.45 10.86
N ARG A 171 0.41 -23.15 10.89
CA ARG A 171 -0.22 -22.15 11.75
C ARG A 171 -0.36 -20.83 10.97
N PRO A 172 -1.56 -20.26 10.78
CA PRO A 172 -1.68 -18.87 10.34
C PRO A 172 -1.09 -17.96 11.43
N ARG A 173 -0.33 -16.94 11.04
CA ARG A 173 -0.01 -15.85 11.98
C ARG A 173 -1.29 -15.02 12.18
N PRO A 174 -1.62 -14.60 13.41
CA PRO A 174 -2.71 -13.65 13.60
C PRO A 174 -2.39 -12.39 12.78
N SER A 175 -3.37 -11.97 11.97
CA SER A 175 -3.31 -10.74 11.20
C SER A 175 -4.40 -9.85 11.74
N VAL A 176 -4.02 -8.67 12.22
CA VAL A 176 -4.99 -7.67 12.67
C VAL A 176 -5.91 -7.33 11.48
N PRO A 177 -7.24 -7.45 11.62
CA PRO A 177 -8.18 -7.06 10.59
C PRO A 177 -8.06 -5.57 10.30
N ARG A 178 -8.25 -5.20 9.04
CA ARG A 178 -8.23 -3.82 8.58
C ARG A 178 -9.54 -3.51 7.90
N VAL A 179 -10.10 -2.35 8.21
CA VAL A 179 -11.43 -1.97 7.78
C VAL A 179 -11.36 -0.59 7.15
N ASP A 180 -12.02 -0.46 6.02
CA ASP A 180 -12.24 0.81 5.35
C ASP A 180 -13.51 1.44 5.92
N LEU A 181 -13.40 2.65 6.46
CA LEU A 181 -14.54 3.46 6.90
C LEU A 181 -14.82 4.63 5.93
N GLY A 182 -14.14 4.70 4.78
CA GLY A 182 -14.22 5.81 3.83
C GLY A 182 -13.52 7.08 4.31
N GLN A 183 -12.65 7.00 5.32
CA GLN A 183 -11.85 8.14 5.78
C GLN A 183 -10.63 8.36 4.88
N THR A 184 -10.47 9.60 4.43
CA THR A 184 -9.31 10.07 3.66
C THR A 184 -8.38 10.91 4.53
N HIS A 185 -7.15 11.13 4.07
CA HIS A 185 -6.23 12.13 4.61
C HIS A 185 -5.73 13.08 3.52
N ASP A 186 -5.65 14.37 3.84
CA ASP A 186 -5.37 15.42 2.87
C ASP A 186 -3.86 15.71 2.68
N HIS A 187 -2.99 14.86 3.25
CA HIS A 187 -1.55 14.96 3.05
C HIS A 187 -1.14 14.73 1.59
N LEU A 188 -0.39 15.70 1.04
CA LEU A 188 0.25 15.62 -0.26
C LEU A 188 1.22 14.42 -0.37
N PRO A 189 1.42 13.88 -1.58
CA PRO A 189 2.35 12.78 -1.81
C PRO A 189 3.81 13.21 -1.58
N THR A 190 4.51 12.51 -0.70
CA THR A 190 5.96 12.70 -0.50
C THR A 190 6.78 12.03 -1.60
N GLY A 191 6.79 12.62 -2.80
CA GLY A 191 7.57 12.14 -3.96
C GLY A 191 6.86 12.39 -5.28
N THR A 192 7.51 12.06 -6.40
CA THR A 192 6.91 12.21 -7.73
C THR A 192 5.81 11.18 -7.97
N VAL A 193 4.61 11.63 -8.34
CA VAL A 193 3.45 10.77 -8.64
C VAL A 193 3.16 10.69 -10.14
N TRP A 194 2.54 9.60 -10.59
CA TRP A 194 2.07 9.49 -11.97
C TRP A 194 0.67 10.11 -12.10
N PRO A 195 0.33 10.77 -13.22
CA PRO A 195 -0.99 11.40 -13.41
C PRO A 195 -2.18 10.48 -13.08
N PHE A 196 -2.20 9.24 -13.60
CA PHE A 196 -3.27 8.26 -13.34
C PHE A 196 -3.46 7.89 -11.85
N MET A 197 -2.49 8.19 -10.97
CA MET A 197 -2.60 7.95 -9.53
C MET A 197 -3.44 9.01 -8.81
N VAL A 198 -3.68 10.15 -9.46
CA VAL A 198 -4.34 11.33 -8.90
C VAL A 198 -5.78 11.38 -9.40
N SER A 199 -6.73 11.70 -8.52
CA SER A 199 -8.09 12.04 -8.92
C SER A 199 -8.09 13.44 -9.55
N GLN A 200 -8.56 13.54 -10.80
CA GLN A 200 -8.65 14.82 -11.51
C GLN A 200 -9.50 15.83 -10.73
N ASP A 201 -10.72 15.43 -10.31
CA ASP A 201 -11.61 16.26 -9.50
C ASP A 201 -10.93 16.80 -8.22
N TRP A 202 -10.08 15.99 -7.58
CA TRP A 202 -9.33 16.42 -6.41
C TRP A 202 -8.21 17.41 -6.78
N TYR A 203 -7.48 17.16 -7.87
CA TYR A 203 -6.42 18.05 -8.35
C TYR A 203 -6.98 19.43 -8.74
N ASP A 204 -8.03 19.46 -9.54
CA ASP A 204 -8.72 20.68 -10.00
C ASP A 204 -9.30 21.49 -8.82
N THR A 205 -9.62 20.84 -7.69
CA THR A 205 -10.20 21.49 -6.51
C THR A 205 -9.15 21.97 -5.50
N ASN A 206 -7.98 21.30 -5.41
CA ASN A 206 -7.02 21.51 -4.31
C ASN A 206 -5.64 22.00 -4.77
N ILE A 207 -5.31 21.87 -6.07
CA ILE A 207 -3.98 22.14 -6.61
C ILE A 207 -4.04 23.17 -7.75
N ASP A 208 -4.96 23.03 -8.71
CA ASP A 208 -5.03 23.93 -9.89
C ASP A 208 -5.19 25.40 -9.48
N GLY A 209 -4.22 26.23 -9.85
CA GLY A 209 -4.18 27.66 -9.49
C GLY A 209 -3.54 27.97 -8.14
N HIS A 210 -2.91 26.97 -7.49
CA HIS A 210 -2.13 27.13 -6.27
C HIS A 210 -0.64 26.82 -6.54
N GLU A 211 0.09 27.80 -7.09
CA GLU A 211 1.52 27.68 -7.47
C GLU A 211 2.39 27.02 -6.37
N ASP A 212 2.21 27.41 -5.10
CA ASP A 212 2.93 26.83 -3.95
C ASP A 212 2.72 25.31 -3.79
N LEU A 213 1.51 24.80 -4.11
CA LEU A 213 1.14 23.39 -3.99
C LEU A 213 1.49 22.60 -5.24
N GLU A 214 1.46 23.22 -6.41
CA GLU A 214 1.96 22.67 -7.68
C GLU A 214 3.47 22.36 -7.59
N ASP A 215 4.27 23.27 -7.02
CA ASP A 215 5.72 23.08 -6.80
C ASP A 215 6.03 21.97 -5.75
N GLU A 216 5.16 21.79 -4.74
CA GLU A 216 5.28 20.70 -3.77
C GLU A 216 4.86 19.35 -4.37
N MET A 217 3.77 19.32 -5.15
CA MET A 217 3.20 18.12 -5.76
C MET A 217 3.86 17.76 -7.11
N ARG A 218 5.03 17.13 -7.03
CA ARG A 218 5.76 16.67 -8.22
C ARG A 218 4.99 15.59 -8.97
N MET A 219 4.76 15.80 -10.26
CA MET A 219 4.12 14.82 -11.16
C MET A 219 5.07 14.41 -12.30
N TYR A 220 4.89 13.20 -12.82
CA TYR A 220 5.50 12.77 -14.09
C TYR A 220 4.73 13.34 -15.28
N GLU A 221 5.44 13.67 -16.37
CA GLU A 221 4.85 14.26 -17.59
C GLU A 221 3.84 13.34 -18.31
N THR A 222 3.97 12.02 -18.18
CA THR A 222 3.17 11.03 -18.91
C THR A 222 2.94 9.78 -18.08
N ASP A 223 1.79 9.12 -18.26
CA ASP A 223 1.48 7.85 -17.60
C ASP A 223 2.34 6.68 -18.13
N PRO A 224 2.66 5.70 -17.28
CA PRO A 224 3.39 4.51 -17.71
C PRO A 224 2.53 3.64 -18.63
N VAL A 225 3.18 2.91 -19.55
CA VAL A 225 2.51 2.11 -20.59
C VAL A 225 1.55 1.09 -19.97
N GLY A 226 0.26 1.17 -20.34
CA GLY A 226 -0.82 0.31 -19.87
C GLY A 226 -1.55 0.80 -18.61
N PHE A 227 -1.42 2.08 -18.25
CA PHE A 227 -2.16 2.75 -17.17
C PHE A 227 -2.78 4.06 -17.66
N GLY A 228 -3.79 4.57 -16.95
CA GLY A 228 -4.43 5.85 -17.26
C GLY A 228 -5.04 5.89 -18.66
N THR A 229 -4.85 6.99 -19.39
CA THR A 229 -5.39 7.15 -20.75
C THR A 229 -4.63 6.35 -21.82
N ASN A 230 -3.57 5.61 -21.46
CA ASN A 230 -2.74 4.81 -22.36
C ASN A 230 -3.16 3.32 -22.41
N LEU A 231 -4.47 3.06 -22.37
CA LEU A 231 -5.11 1.72 -22.43
C LEU A 231 -5.61 1.36 -23.84
#